data_AF-U1NEI8-F1
#
_entry.id   AF-U1NEI8-F1
#
_cell.length_a   1.000
_cell.length_b   1.000
_cell.length_c   1.000
_cell.angle_alpha   90.00
_cell.angle_beta   90.00
_cell.angle_gamma   90.00
#
_symmetry.space_group_name_H-M   'P 1'
#
loop_
_entity.id
_entity.type
_entity.pdbx_description
1 polymer ?
#
loop_
_entity_poly.entity_id
_entity_poly.type
_entity_poly.pdbx_seq_one_letter_code
_entity_poly.pdbx_strand_id
1 'polypeptide(L)'
;MSQQETRIVRDILDEPHINGRRIPVLTIAERVEGRGLKPQTVADRHDLTVSEVYAALLYYHDHPREFENLRREREQIMSDAEDEITRPEGVIPGFTSPREE
;
A
#
# COMPACT_ATOMS: atom_id res chain seq x y z
N MET A 1 5.61 -13.33 -27.08
CA MET A 1 5.16 -12.05 -26.49
C MET A 1 4.62 -12.37 -25.11
N SER A 2 5.49 -12.25 -24.10
CA SER A 2 5.37 -12.91 -22.80
C SER A 2 4.49 -12.10 -21.84
N GLN A 3 3.36 -12.66 -21.42
CA GLN A 3 2.56 -12.13 -20.31
C GLN A 3 3.18 -12.46 -18.93
N GLN A 4 4.47 -12.82 -18.86
CA GLN A 4 5.07 -13.48 -17.68
C GLN A 4 6.06 -12.63 -16.86
N GLU A 5 6.19 -11.32 -17.10
CA GLU A 5 7.19 -10.49 -16.38
C GLU A 5 6.69 -9.69 -15.17
N THR A 6 5.39 -9.67 -14.87
CA THR A 6 4.92 -9.08 -13.61
C THR A 6 4.79 -10.17 -12.54
N ARG A 7 5.92 -10.56 -11.94
CA ARG A 7 5.92 -11.39 -10.73
C ARG A 7 5.80 -10.48 -9.50
N ILE A 8 4.98 -10.90 -8.54
CA ILE A 8 5.10 -10.36 -7.19
C ILE A 8 6.42 -10.90 -6.62
N VAL A 9 7.27 -10.02 -6.11
CA VAL A 9 8.61 -10.34 -5.58
C VAL A 9 8.77 -9.79 -4.17
N ARG A 10 9.84 -10.24 -3.49
CA ARG A 10 10.23 -9.82 -2.13
C ARG A 10 11.76 -9.62 -2.08
N ASP A 11 12.29 -8.80 -2.98
CA ASP A 11 13.74 -8.53 -3.09
C ASP A 11 14.13 -7.12 -2.62
N ILE A 12 13.32 -6.10 -2.88
CA ILE A 12 13.60 -4.71 -2.51
C ILE A 12 12.95 -4.31 -1.18
N LEU A 13 11.76 -4.85 -0.89
CA LEU A 13 10.99 -4.61 0.32
C LEU A 13 10.82 -5.91 1.09
N ASP A 14 10.73 -5.81 2.41
CA ASP A 14 10.38 -6.94 3.28
C ASP A 14 8.94 -7.44 3.05
N GLU A 15 8.13 -6.68 2.30
CA GLU A 15 6.76 -7.01 1.90
C GLU A 15 6.66 -7.44 0.41
N PRO A 16 5.67 -8.28 0.04
CA PRO A 16 5.35 -8.58 -1.35
C PRO A 16 5.06 -7.31 -2.17
N HIS A 17 5.75 -7.12 -3.28
CA HIS A 17 5.62 -5.94 -4.14
C HIS A 17 5.72 -6.29 -5.63
N ILE A 18 5.34 -5.34 -6.48
CA ILE A 18 5.43 -5.48 -7.94
C ILE A 18 6.90 -5.51 -8.35
N ASN A 19 7.31 -6.49 -9.16
CA ASN A 19 8.68 -6.58 -9.67
C ASN A 19 9.19 -5.26 -10.26
N GLY A 20 10.41 -4.87 -9.87
CA GLY A 20 11.05 -3.63 -10.30
C GLY A 20 10.45 -2.35 -9.70
N ARG A 21 9.48 -2.45 -8.77
CA ARG A 21 8.79 -1.29 -8.19
C ARG A 21 8.62 -1.43 -6.68
N ARG A 22 8.88 -0.35 -5.95
CA ARG A 22 8.66 -0.29 -4.48
C ARG A 22 7.19 -0.05 -4.13
N ILE A 23 6.27 -0.79 -4.76
CA ILE A 23 4.83 -0.66 -4.54
C ILE A 23 4.33 -1.97 -3.92
N PRO A 24 4.03 -1.98 -2.60
CA PRO A 24 3.54 -3.16 -1.91
C PRO A 24 2.17 -3.58 -2.42
N VAL A 25 1.94 -4.89 -2.48
CA VAL A 25 0.63 -5.49 -2.84
C VAL A 25 -0.46 -4.99 -1.90
N LEU A 26 -0.18 -4.87 -0.60
CA LEU A 26 -1.13 -4.37 0.39
C LEU A 26 -1.62 -2.96 0.07
N THR A 27 -0.72 -2.08 -0.40
CA THR A 27 -1.06 -0.70 -0.81
C THR A 27 -2.03 -0.67 -1.99
N ILE A 28 -1.91 -1.62 -2.92
CA ILE A 28 -2.83 -1.75 -4.06
C ILE A 28 -4.20 -2.20 -3.56
N ALA A 29 -4.26 -3.23 -2.72
CA ALA A 29 -5.50 -3.74 -2.13
C ALA A 29 -6.23 -2.66 -1.33
N GLU A 30 -5.54 -1.92 -0.46
CA GLU A 30 -6.13 -0.82 0.32
C GLU A 30 -6.70 0.31 -0.56
N ARG A 31 -6.07 0.59 -1.70
CA ARG A 31 -6.56 1.61 -2.63
C ARG A 31 -7.79 1.14 -3.39
N VAL A 32 -7.78 -0.08 -3.92
CA VAL A 32 -8.88 -0.61 -4.73
C VAL A 32 -10.06 -0.99 -3.85
N GLU A 33 -9.84 -1.82 -2.84
CA GLU A 33 -10.91 -2.37 -2.00
C GLU A 33 -11.25 -1.46 -0.83
N GLY A 34 -10.22 -0.93 -0.14
CA GLY A 34 -10.43 -0.09 1.04
C GLY A 34 -10.97 1.31 0.72
N ARG A 35 -10.50 1.92 -0.37
CA ARG A 35 -10.94 3.27 -0.82
C ARG A 35 -11.86 3.24 -2.04
N GLY A 36 -12.20 2.06 -2.56
CA GLY A 36 -13.09 1.92 -3.71
C GLY A 36 -12.52 2.50 -5.03
N LEU A 37 -11.20 2.65 -5.15
CA LEU A 37 -10.61 3.17 -6.39
C LEU A 37 -10.70 2.12 -7.50
N LYS A 38 -11.00 2.55 -8.73
CA LYS A 38 -10.98 1.67 -9.88
C LYS A 38 -9.55 1.16 -10.13
N PRO A 39 -9.36 -0.12 -10.50
CA PRO A 39 -8.04 -0.66 -10.84
C PRO A 39 -7.28 0.18 -11.88
N GLN A 40 -7.98 0.73 -12.89
CA GLN A 40 -7.39 1.62 -13.89
C GLN A 40 -6.83 2.90 -13.26
N THR A 41 -7.57 3.51 -12.31
CA THR A 41 -7.10 4.71 -11.62
C THR A 41 -5.87 4.44 -10.75
N VAL A 42 -5.77 3.25 -10.16
CA VAL A 42 -4.57 2.84 -9.41
C VAL A 42 -3.40 2.60 -10.35
N ALA A 43 -3.66 1.97 -11.49
CA ALA A 43 -2.66 1.73 -12.53
C ALA A 43 -2.05 3.06 -13.02
N ASP A 44 -2.90 4.00 -13.43
CA ASP A 44 -2.47 5.31 -13.94
C ASP A 44 -1.65 6.11 -12.91
N ARG A 45 -2.06 6.07 -11.63
CA ARG A 45 -1.39 6.84 -10.56
C ARG A 45 -0.02 6.30 -10.16
N HIS A 46 0.22 5.02 -10.40
CA HIS A 46 1.42 4.31 -9.99
C HIS A 46 2.26 3.84 -11.19
N ASP A 47 1.92 4.31 -12.38
CA ASP A 47 2.55 3.95 -13.66
C ASP A 47 2.52 2.42 -13.92
N LEU A 48 1.55 1.70 -13.36
CA LEU A 48 1.41 0.25 -13.50
C LEU A 48 0.55 -0.09 -14.72
N THR A 49 0.66 -1.32 -15.22
CA THR A 49 -0.39 -1.85 -16.10
C THR A 49 -1.57 -2.34 -15.27
N VAL A 50 -2.78 -2.28 -15.83
CA VAL A 50 -3.99 -2.79 -15.14
C VAL A 50 -3.87 -4.28 -14.80
N SER A 51 -3.14 -5.05 -15.61
CA SER A 51 -2.87 -6.47 -15.35
C SER A 51 -2.01 -6.67 -14.11
N GLU A 52 -1.07 -5.76 -13.82
CA GLU A 52 -0.25 -5.81 -12.60
C GLU A 52 -1.10 -5.54 -11.36
N VAL A 53 -2.05 -4.62 -11.47
CA VAL A 53 -3.02 -4.34 -10.40
C VAL A 53 -3.87 -5.59 -10.12
N TYR A 54 -4.40 -6.24 -11.15
CA TYR A 54 -5.16 -7.48 -10.95
C TYR A 54 -4.31 -8.64 -10.43
N ALA A 55 -3.06 -8.77 -10.87
CA ALA A 55 -2.14 -9.77 -10.36
C ALA A 55 -1.84 -9.55 -8.86
N ALA A 56 -1.69 -8.29 -8.43
CA ALA A 56 -1.53 -7.95 -7.02
C ALA A 56 -2.78 -8.30 -6.21
N LEU A 57 -3.97 -7.99 -6.71
CA LEU A 57 -5.23 -8.33 -6.04
C LEU A 57 -5.42 -9.84 -5.93
N LEU A 58 -5.10 -10.59 -6.99
CA LEU A 58 -5.12 -12.05 -6.96
C LEU A 58 -4.18 -12.58 -5.87
N TYR A 59 -2.93 -12.13 -5.85
CA TYR A 59 -1.97 -12.52 -4.83
C TYR A 59 -2.44 -12.17 -3.42
N TYR A 60 -3.06 -11.00 -3.25
CA TYR A 60 -3.65 -10.56 -1.99
C TYR A 60 -4.73 -11.53 -1.48
N HIS A 61 -5.66 -11.93 -2.35
CA HIS A 61 -6.72 -12.86 -1.98
C HIS A 61 -6.25 -14.30 -1.77
N ASP A 62 -5.17 -14.71 -2.44
CA ASP A 62 -4.57 -16.04 -2.26
C ASP A 62 -3.78 -16.16 -0.95
N HIS A 63 -3.37 -15.04 -0.34
CA HIS A 63 -2.49 -15.01 0.85
C HIS A 63 -3.07 -14.20 2.03
N PRO A 64 -4.32 -14.44 2.47
CA PRO A 64 -4.97 -13.59 3.47
C PRO A 64 -4.21 -13.54 4.81
N ARG A 65 -3.64 -14.66 5.25
CA ARG A 65 -2.87 -14.72 6.52
C ARG A 65 -1.61 -13.86 6.48
N GLU A 66 -0.93 -13.78 5.33
CA GLU A 66 0.27 -12.94 5.18
C GLU A 66 -0.10 -11.47 5.32
N PHE A 67 -1.18 -11.03 4.67
CA PHE A 67 -1.63 -9.65 4.73
C PHE A 67 -2.22 -9.24 6.08
N GLU A 68 -2.84 -10.16 6.82
CA GLU A 68 -3.23 -9.91 8.21
C GLU A 68 -2.02 -9.71 9.15
N ASN A 69 -0.90 -10.38 8.89
CA ASN A 69 0.33 -10.15 9.63
C ASN A 69 0.96 -8.80 9.26
N LEU A 70 1.04 -8.51 7.97
CA LEU A 70 1.58 -7.23 7.46
C LEU A 70 0.79 -6.03 7.98
N ARG A 71 -0.54 -6.13 8.07
CA ARG A 71 -1.38 -5.08 8.67
C ARG A 71 -1.01 -4.82 10.12
N ARG A 72 -0.89 -5.87 10.92
CA ARG A 72 -0.52 -5.77 12.33
C ARG A 72 0.88 -5.21 12.53
N GLU A 73 1.83 -5.64 11.71
CA GLU A 73 3.20 -5.13 11.74
C GLU A 73 3.25 -3.64 11.40
N ARG A 74 2.55 -3.20 10.34
CA ARG A 74 2.44 -1.78 10.00
C ARG A 74 1.79 -0.97 11.11
N GLU A 75 0.72 -1.47 11.71
CA GLU A 75 0.04 -0.80 12.81
C GLU A 75 0.97 -0.64 14.02
N GLN A 76 1.74 -1.68 14.36
CA GLN A 76 2.72 -1.61 15.44
C GLN A 76 3.82 -0.59 15.14
N ILE A 77 4.41 -0.61 13.93
CA ILE A 77 5.45 0.36 13.53
C ILE A 77 4.91 1.79 13.61
N MET A 78 3.68 2.01 13.16
CA MET A 78 3.05 3.34 13.23
C MET A 78 2.80 3.78 14.68
N SER A 79 2.30 2.88 15.54
CA SER A 79 2.09 3.17 16.97
C SER A 79 3.40 3.51 17.67
N ASP A 80 4.44 2.69 17.48
CA ASP A 80 5.75 2.91 18.10
C ASP A 80 6.36 4.25 17.65
N ALA A 81 6.21 4.59 16.37
CA ALA A 81 6.66 5.88 15.84
C ALA A 81 5.87 7.05 16.43
N GLU A 82 4.55 6.93 16.63
CA GLU A 82 3.74 7.96 17.27
C GLU A 82 4.18 8.27 18.70
N ASP A 83 4.61 7.26 19.45
CA ASP A 83 5.10 7.39 20.82
C ASP A 83 6.51 8.04 20.88
N GLU A 84 7.36 7.81 19.87
CA GLU A 84 8.76 8.29 19.87
C GLU A 84 8.93 9.69 19.24
N ILE A 85 8.06 10.09 18.31
CA ILE A 85 8.25 11.34 17.55
C ILE A 85 8.02 12.57 18.44
N THR A 86 9.09 13.37 18.63
CA THR A 86 8.98 14.70 19.20
C THR A 86 8.34 15.65 18.19
N ARG A 87 7.15 16.17 18.53
CA ARG A 87 6.41 17.08 17.66
C ARG A 87 6.59 18.54 18.07
N PRO A 88 6.79 19.47 17.12
CA PRO A 88 6.77 20.90 17.41
C PRO A 88 5.41 21.34 17.98
N GLU A 89 5.46 22.35 18.85
CA GLU A 89 4.29 22.88 19.52
C GLU A 89 3.24 23.37 18.51
N GLY A 90 1.96 23.06 18.74
CA GLY A 90 0.84 23.46 17.87
C GLY A 90 0.52 22.54 16.69
N VAL A 91 1.28 21.47 16.47
CA VAL A 91 0.94 20.44 15.46
C VAL A 91 0.21 19.29 16.15
N ILE A 92 -0.97 18.91 15.66
CA ILE A 92 -1.75 17.76 16.15
C ILE A 92 -2.11 16.89 14.93
N PRO A 93 -1.84 15.57 14.91
CA PRO A 93 -2.13 14.69 13.78
C PRO A 93 -3.64 14.52 13.65
N GLY A 94 -4.11 14.42 12.41
CA GLY A 94 -5.54 14.33 12.15
C GLY A 94 -6.31 15.64 12.36
N PHE A 95 -5.67 16.70 12.89
CA PHE A 95 -6.24 18.04 12.89
C PHE A 95 -5.99 18.67 11.52
N THR A 96 -7.03 18.66 10.67
CA THR A 96 -7.04 19.52 9.47
C THR A 96 -7.63 20.86 9.89
N SER A 97 -6.83 21.93 9.85
CA SER A 97 -7.35 23.27 10.10
C SER A 97 -8.53 23.51 9.16
N PRO A 98 -9.68 24.02 9.66
CA PRO A 98 -10.75 24.47 8.79
C PRO A 98 -10.16 25.43 7.75
N ARG A 99 -10.45 25.19 6.47
CA ARG A 99 -10.10 26.15 5.41
C ARG A 99 -10.87 27.43 5.75
N GLU A 100 -10.16 28.50 6.12
CA GLU A 100 -10.78 29.82 6.21
C GLU A 100 -11.21 30.21 4.79
N GLU A 101 -12.52 30.38 4.59
CA GLU A 101 -13.14 30.90 3.36
C GLU A 101 -13.04 32.43 3.26
#